data_AF-V2WZL9-F1
#
_entry.id   AF-V2WZL9-F1
#
_cell.length_a   1.000
_cell.length_b   1.000
_cell.length_c   1.000
_cell.angle_alpha   90.00
_cell.angle_beta   90.00
_cell.angle_gamma   90.00
#
_symmetry.space_group_name_H-M   'P 1'
#
loop_
_entity.id
_entity.type
_entity.pdbx_description
1 polymer ?
#
loop_
_entity_poly.entity_id
_entity_poly.type
_entity_poly.pdbx_seq_one_letter_code
_entity_poly.pdbx_strand_id
1 'polypeptide(L)'
;MPTNVGIALYTQTDSRGRKTNPHWALVAHETDYLLPNVRVFQIGLDHSDSWILKPKTCSLANSSSLIGIVHVAQIPKDISWLEDFSKQFPAVKNGDNPSGLLGWSCEAWVIRFLWALVDARMISLPCDVTQVYDYVRAKKVTMEGCRAQVPHIIPVVSLVTDELQRQMQTDIHSQ
;
A
#
# COMPACT_ATOMS: atom_id res chain seq x y z
N MET A 1 1.20 -5.94 19.24
CA MET A 1 2.62 -5.89 18.80
C MET A 1 2.78 -4.76 17.80
N PRO A 2 3.99 -4.28 17.46
CA PRO A 2 4.19 -3.40 16.31
C PRO A 2 3.66 -4.06 15.03
N THR A 3 3.20 -3.25 14.08
CA THR A 3 2.55 -3.75 12.85
C THR A 3 3.28 -3.25 11.63
N ASN A 4 3.65 -4.15 10.72
CA ASN A 4 4.19 -3.80 9.41
C ASN A 4 3.03 -3.36 8.50
N VAL A 5 3.19 -2.19 7.86
CA VAL A 5 2.21 -1.60 6.94
C VAL A 5 2.83 -1.50 5.54
N GLY A 6 2.10 -1.96 4.54
CA GLY A 6 2.55 -2.00 3.15
C GLY A 6 1.43 -1.71 2.16
N ILE A 7 1.78 -1.60 0.89
CA ILE A 7 0.85 -1.46 -0.24
C ILE A 7 0.96 -2.71 -1.09
N ALA A 8 -0.09 -3.54 -1.13
CA ALA A 8 -0.16 -4.67 -2.04
C ALA A 8 -0.67 -4.20 -3.41
N LEU A 9 0.02 -4.61 -4.47
CA LEU A 9 -0.34 -4.32 -5.85
C LEU A 9 -0.87 -5.58 -6.54
N TYR A 10 -2.10 -5.55 -7.04
CA TYR A 10 -2.68 -6.68 -7.77
C TYR A 10 -2.88 -6.34 -9.24
N THR A 11 -2.65 -7.31 -10.13
CA THR A 11 -2.99 -7.19 -11.54
C THR A 11 -4.50 -7.00 -11.71
N GLN A 12 -4.89 -6.05 -12.56
CA GLN A 12 -6.26 -5.88 -13.01
C GLN A 12 -6.32 -5.95 -14.53
N THR A 13 -7.45 -6.43 -15.03
CA THR A 13 -7.78 -6.43 -16.45
C THR A 13 -9.15 -5.81 -16.66
N ASP A 14 -9.32 -5.09 -17.77
CA ASP A 14 -10.64 -4.62 -18.19
C ASP A 14 -11.51 -5.77 -18.73
N SER A 15 -12.75 -5.46 -19.12
CA SER A 15 -13.69 -6.42 -19.69
C SER A 15 -13.22 -7.08 -21.00
N ARG A 16 -12.16 -6.55 -21.62
CA ARG A 16 -11.53 -7.08 -22.84
C ARG A 16 -10.26 -7.87 -22.53
N GLY A 17 -9.95 -8.11 -21.26
CA GLY A 17 -8.74 -8.81 -20.82
C GLY A 17 -7.46 -8.00 -20.94
N ARG A 18 -7.54 -6.69 -21.20
CA ARG A 18 -6.35 -5.83 -21.30
C ARG A 18 -5.90 -5.43 -19.91
N LYS A 19 -4.59 -5.50 -19.63
CA LYS A 19 -4.03 -5.05 -18.36
C LYS A 19 -4.32 -3.56 -18.14
N THR A 20 -4.84 -3.23 -16.96
CA THR A 20 -5.08 -1.85 -16.52
C THR A 20 -4.08 -1.47 -15.43
N ASN A 21 -4.24 -0.27 -14.85
CA ASN A 21 -3.54 0.08 -13.62
C ASN A 21 -3.82 -1.00 -12.55
N PRO A 22 -2.81 -1.34 -11.73
CA PRO A 22 -2.99 -2.35 -10.71
C PRO A 22 -3.92 -1.86 -9.62
N HIS A 23 -4.65 -2.79 -9.00
CA HIS A 23 -5.39 -2.52 -7.78
C HIS A 23 -4.44 -2.29 -6.62
N TRP A 24 -4.69 -1.28 -5.81
CA TRP A 24 -3.93 -1.05 -4.58
C TRP A 24 -4.76 -1.41 -3.35
N ALA A 25 -4.11 -2.03 -2.38
CA ALA A 25 -4.65 -2.24 -1.05
C ALA A 25 -3.59 -1.92 0.00
N LEU A 26 -4.01 -1.32 1.12
CA LEU A 26 -3.16 -1.24 2.30
C LEU A 26 -3.15 -2.63 2.96
N VAL A 27 -1.98 -3.14 3.29
CA VAL A 27 -1.82 -4.43 3.97
C VAL A 27 -1.09 -4.27 5.28
N ALA A 28 -1.50 -5.06 6.26
CA ALA A 28 -0.92 -5.03 7.59
C ALA A 28 -0.73 -6.44 8.16
N HIS A 29 0.42 -6.65 8.79
CA HIS A 29 0.75 -7.90 9.48
C HIS A 29 1.76 -7.64 10.60
N GLU A 30 1.73 -8.42 11.68
CA GLU A 30 2.61 -8.20 12.84
C GLU A 30 4.09 -8.53 12.54
N THR A 31 4.33 -9.55 11.70
CA THR A 31 5.69 -10.05 11.42
C THR A 31 6.05 -10.06 9.93
N ASP A 32 5.31 -10.79 9.08
CA ASP A 32 5.59 -10.92 7.65
C ASP A 32 4.30 -10.99 6.80
N TYR A 33 4.25 -10.26 5.69
CA TYR A 33 3.09 -10.26 4.77
C TYR A 33 2.85 -11.58 4.04
N LEU A 34 3.81 -12.51 4.06
CA LEU A 34 3.68 -13.82 3.42
C LEU A 34 3.08 -14.87 4.38
N LEU A 35 2.86 -14.53 5.64
CA LEU A 35 2.20 -15.40 6.61
C LEU A 35 0.66 -15.35 6.48
N PRO A 36 -0.07 -16.28 7.11
CA PRO A 36 -1.53 -16.21 7.21
C PRO A 36 -2.00 -14.95 7.96
N ASN A 37 -3.28 -14.64 7.85
CA ASN A 37 -3.95 -13.57 8.62
C ASN A 37 -3.54 -12.13 8.31
N VAL A 38 -2.97 -11.85 7.14
CA VAL A 38 -2.73 -10.47 6.69
C VAL A 38 -4.05 -9.72 6.60
N ARG A 39 -4.11 -8.56 7.25
CA ARG A 39 -5.22 -7.63 7.10
C ARG A 39 -5.05 -6.83 5.83
N VAL A 40 -6.09 -6.80 5.02
CA VAL A 40 -6.14 -6.06 3.76
C VAL A 40 -7.24 -5.02 3.89
N PHE A 41 -6.88 -3.75 3.81
CA PHE A 41 -7.79 -2.62 3.77
C PHE A 41 -7.81 -2.06 2.35
N GLN A 42 -8.99 -2.04 1.75
CA GLN A 42 -9.15 -1.67 0.35
C GLN A 42 -10.58 -1.20 0.08
N ILE A 43 -10.72 -0.46 -1.01
CA ILE A 43 -12.00 -0.16 -1.63
C ILE A 43 -12.10 -0.87 -2.97
N GLY A 44 -13.31 -1.09 -3.46
CA GLY A 44 -13.54 -1.58 -4.81
C GLY A 44 -14.95 -1.23 -5.28
N LEU A 45 -15.18 -1.31 -6.58
CA LEU A 45 -16.51 -1.13 -7.15
C LEU A 45 -17.41 -2.33 -6.81
N ASP A 46 -18.67 -2.07 -6.47
CA ASP A 46 -19.72 -3.07 -6.38
C ASP A 46 -20.43 -3.27 -7.75
N HIS A 47 -21.55 -3.99 -7.76
CA HIS A 47 -22.32 -4.25 -8.99
C HIS A 47 -23.02 -3.00 -9.56
N SER A 48 -23.08 -1.92 -8.80
CA SER A 48 -23.68 -0.64 -9.18
C SER A 48 -22.63 0.41 -9.57
N ASP A 49 -21.37 0.00 -9.75
CA ASP A 49 -20.23 0.88 -9.94
C ASP A 49 -20.03 1.89 -8.79
N SER A 50 -20.51 1.55 -7.58
CA SER A 50 -20.31 2.34 -6.37
C SER A 50 -19.06 1.87 -5.62
N TRP A 51 -18.26 2.83 -5.13
CA TRP A 51 -17.11 2.51 -4.28
C TRP A 51 -17.56 2.01 -2.91
N ILE A 52 -17.16 0.80 -2.56
CA ILE A 52 -17.44 0.17 -1.25
C ILE A 52 -16.16 -0.30 -0.56
N LEU A 53 -16.18 -0.36 0.77
CA LEU A 53 -15.11 -0.93 1.58
C LEU A 53 -15.13 -2.45 1.38
N LYS A 54 -13.97 -3.05 1.10
CA LYS A 54 -13.81 -4.52 0.97
C LYS A 54 -12.68 -5.04 1.88
N PRO A 55 -12.66 -4.70 3.18
CA PRO A 55 -11.64 -5.19 4.08
C PRO A 55 -11.73 -6.71 4.18
N LYS A 56 -10.59 -7.37 4.29
CA LYS A 56 -10.53 -8.83 4.44
C LYS A 56 -9.29 -9.27 5.20
N THR A 57 -9.36 -10.49 5.72
CA THR A 57 -8.22 -11.20 6.27
C THR A 57 -7.91 -12.38 5.35
N CYS A 58 -6.68 -12.47 4.85
CA CYS A 58 -6.27 -13.57 3.98
C CYS A 58 -4.76 -13.82 4.02
N SER A 59 -4.31 -14.95 3.47
CA SER A 59 -2.90 -15.14 3.12
C SER A 59 -2.64 -14.51 1.75
N LEU A 60 -1.51 -13.81 1.61
CA LEU A 60 -1.07 -13.25 0.33
C LEU A 60 -0.16 -14.19 -0.45
N ALA A 61 0.46 -15.17 0.20
CA ALA A 61 1.49 -16.05 -0.37
C ALA A 61 1.07 -16.77 -1.66
N ASN A 62 -0.22 -17.08 -1.81
CA ASN A 62 -0.75 -17.87 -2.92
C ASN A 62 -1.56 -17.03 -3.93
N SER A 63 -1.50 -15.70 -3.85
CA SER A 63 -2.27 -14.83 -4.74
C SER A 63 -1.61 -14.75 -6.11
N SER A 64 -2.21 -15.39 -7.11
CA SER A 64 -1.73 -15.36 -8.50
C SER A 64 -1.80 -13.96 -9.14
N SER A 65 -2.70 -13.11 -8.67
CA SER A 65 -2.85 -11.73 -9.12
C SER A 65 -1.92 -10.75 -8.39
N LEU A 66 -1.25 -11.16 -7.30
CA LEU A 66 -0.35 -10.27 -6.57
C LEU A 66 0.94 -10.04 -7.38
N ILE A 67 1.22 -8.78 -7.66
CA ILE A 67 2.46 -8.33 -8.31
C ILE A 67 3.58 -8.29 -7.28
N GLY A 68 3.29 -7.75 -6.10
CA GLY A 68 4.23 -7.60 -4.99
C GLY A 68 3.70 -6.63 -3.94
N ILE A 69 4.53 -6.36 -2.93
CA ILE A 69 4.19 -5.49 -1.80
C ILE A 69 5.26 -4.41 -1.67
N VAL A 70 4.82 -3.16 -1.59
CA VAL A 70 5.70 -2.06 -1.20
C VAL A 70 5.60 -1.90 0.31
N HIS A 71 6.64 -2.30 1.05
CA HIS A 71 6.71 -2.07 2.49
C HIS A 71 6.85 -0.57 2.77
N VAL A 72 5.95 -0.01 3.58
CA VAL A 72 5.94 1.42 3.89
C VAL A 72 6.69 1.68 5.19
N ALA A 73 6.26 1.05 6.28
CA ALA A 73 6.84 1.23 7.61
C ALA A 73 6.37 0.15 8.59
N GLN A 74 7.00 0.09 9.76
CA GLN A 74 6.44 -0.54 10.95
C GLN A 74 5.90 0.53 11.89
N ILE A 75 4.65 0.40 12.32
CA ILE A 75 4.01 1.34 13.24
C ILE A 75 4.03 0.80 14.69
N PRO A 76 4.16 1.66 15.71
CA PRO A 76 4.17 1.25 17.12
C PRO A 76 2.74 0.98 17.66
N LYS A 77 1.89 0.38 16.84
CA LYS A 77 0.48 0.07 17.12
C LYS A 77 0.18 -1.35 16.63
N ASP A 78 -0.81 -1.97 17.24
CA ASP A 78 -1.30 -3.28 16.82
C ASP A 78 -2.31 -3.18 15.67
N ILE A 79 -2.69 -4.35 15.14
CA ILE A 79 -3.64 -4.48 14.05
C ILE A 79 -5.03 -3.95 14.44
N SER A 80 -5.48 -4.15 15.69
CA SER A 80 -6.80 -3.68 16.14
C SER A 80 -6.89 -2.16 16.08
N TRP A 81 -5.83 -1.46 16.49
CA TRP A 81 -5.77 -0.01 16.37
C TRP A 81 -5.87 0.42 14.91
N LEU A 82 -5.21 -0.28 13.98
CA LEU A 82 -5.27 0.04 12.56
C LEU A 82 -6.66 -0.24 11.96
N GLU A 83 -7.34 -1.31 12.42
CA GLU A 83 -8.73 -1.59 12.08
C GLU A 83 -9.67 -0.49 12.55
N ASP A 84 -9.52 -0.01 13.78
CA ASP A 84 -10.29 1.11 14.31
C ASP A 84 -9.97 2.41 13.56
N PHE A 85 -8.68 2.68 13.32
CA PHE A 85 -8.22 3.83 12.56
C PHE A 85 -8.83 3.84 11.15
N SER A 86 -8.93 2.66 10.50
CA SER A 86 -9.47 2.51 9.15
C SER A 86 -10.94 2.94 9.01
N LYS A 87 -11.72 2.89 10.10
CA LYS A 87 -13.15 3.25 10.10
C LYS A 87 -13.40 4.73 9.79
N GLN A 88 -12.37 5.57 9.89
CA GLN A 88 -12.44 6.99 9.56
C GLN A 88 -12.43 7.27 8.05
N PHE A 89 -12.09 6.27 7.23
CA PHE A 89 -11.91 6.43 5.78
C PHE A 89 -13.00 5.67 5.02
N PRO A 90 -14.15 6.29 4.74
CA PRO A 90 -15.19 5.63 3.95
C PRO A 90 -14.71 5.37 2.53
N ALA A 91 -15.43 4.50 1.82
CA ALA A 91 -15.06 4.12 0.48
C ALA A 91 -15.26 5.23 -0.56
N VAL A 92 -16.17 6.17 -0.31
CA VAL A 92 -16.44 7.32 -1.16
C VAL A 92 -15.50 8.47 -0.81
N LYS A 93 -15.20 9.34 -1.79
CA LYS A 93 -14.46 10.58 -1.55
C LYS A 93 -15.26 11.49 -0.61
N ASN A 94 -14.82 11.62 0.63
CA ASN A 94 -15.32 12.62 1.58
C ASN A 94 -14.17 13.55 2.01
N GLY A 95 -14.24 14.84 1.66
CA GLY A 95 -13.16 15.79 1.98
C GLY A 95 -11.94 15.67 1.05
N ASP A 96 -10.75 15.86 1.61
CA ASP A 96 -9.51 16.05 0.85
C ASP A 96 -9.04 14.79 0.11
N ASN A 97 -8.44 15.02 -1.05
CA ASN A 97 -7.73 13.99 -1.83
C ASN A 97 -6.26 14.40 -1.97
N PRO A 98 -5.40 14.05 -1.00
CA PRO A 98 -3.99 14.43 -1.00
C PRO A 98 -3.16 13.64 -2.03
N SER A 99 -3.78 12.74 -2.80
CA SER A 99 -3.05 11.86 -3.72
C SER A 99 -2.45 12.53 -4.95
N GLY A 100 -2.88 13.77 -5.27
CA GLY A 100 -2.52 14.42 -6.53
C GLY A 100 -3.18 13.80 -7.78
N LEU A 101 -3.96 12.72 -7.62
CA LEU A 101 -4.66 12.06 -8.72
C LEU A 101 -5.95 12.80 -9.11
N LEU A 102 -6.26 12.78 -10.41
CA LEU A 102 -7.43 13.47 -11.00
C LEU A 102 -8.79 12.92 -10.52
N GLY A 103 -8.83 11.66 -10.12
CA GLY A 103 -10.07 10.95 -9.77
C GLY A 103 -9.95 10.15 -8.49
N TRP A 104 -11.10 9.75 -7.95
CA TRP A 104 -11.14 8.83 -6.83
C TRP A 104 -10.95 7.39 -7.30
N SER A 105 -10.03 6.68 -6.65
CA SER A 105 -9.65 5.31 -7.00
C SER A 105 -9.09 4.58 -5.78
N CYS A 106 -8.79 3.29 -5.91
CA CYS A 106 -8.14 2.53 -4.85
C CYS A 106 -6.76 3.10 -4.48
N GLU A 107 -6.00 3.60 -5.44
CA GLU A 107 -4.72 4.26 -5.23
C GLU A 107 -4.89 5.57 -4.45
N ALA A 108 -5.86 6.41 -4.84
CA ALA A 108 -6.16 7.65 -4.14
C ALA A 108 -6.59 7.39 -2.68
N TRP A 109 -7.40 6.35 -2.45
CA TRP A 109 -7.83 5.95 -1.11
C TRP A 109 -6.66 5.47 -0.25
N VAL A 110 -5.77 4.62 -0.79
CA VAL A 110 -4.57 4.17 -0.08
C VAL A 110 -3.64 5.33 0.24
N ILE A 111 -3.39 6.25 -0.70
CA ILE A 111 -2.53 7.42 -0.46
C ILE A 111 -3.13 8.32 0.62
N ARG A 112 -4.46 8.51 0.62
CA ARG A 112 -5.15 9.25 1.69
C ARG A 112 -5.00 8.56 3.06
N PHE A 113 -5.06 7.23 3.11
CA PHE A 113 -4.80 6.49 4.35
C PHE A 113 -3.38 6.74 4.86
N LEU A 114 -2.38 6.67 3.97
CA LEU A 114 -0.98 6.93 4.32
C LEU A 114 -0.77 8.37 4.80
N TRP A 115 -1.40 9.34 4.14
CA TRP A 115 -1.39 10.74 4.57
C TRP A 115 -1.87 10.90 6.02
N ALA A 116 -2.98 10.26 6.37
CA ALA A 116 -3.50 10.32 7.72
C ALA A 116 -2.61 9.61 8.74
N LEU A 117 -1.88 8.55 8.35
CA LEU A 117 -0.85 7.94 9.19
C LEU A 117 0.35 8.88 9.41
N VAL A 118 0.72 9.68 8.41
CA VAL A 118 1.75 10.74 8.54
C VAL A 118 1.27 11.83 9.50
N ASP A 119 0.04 12.31 9.33
CA ASP A 119 -0.56 13.35 10.19
C ASP A 119 -0.65 12.87 11.65
N ALA A 120 -1.05 11.61 11.86
CA ALA A 120 -1.05 10.95 13.16
C ALA A 120 0.36 10.64 13.71
N ARG A 121 1.43 11.01 12.99
CA ARG A 121 2.85 10.75 13.33
C ARG A 121 3.18 9.26 13.53
N MET A 122 2.47 8.39 12.81
CA MET A 122 2.70 6.94 12.87
C MET A 122 3.76 6.48 11.86
N ILE A 123 3.92 7.22 10.76
CA ILE A 123 4.92 6.93 9.71
C ILE A 123 5.57 8.22 9.21
N SER A 124 6.66 8.08 8.46
CA SER A 124 7.26 9.15 7.66
C SER A 124 7.45 8.62 6.24
N LEU A 125 7.03 9.40 5.24
CA LEU A 125 7.18 9.04 3.84
C LEU A 125 8.49 9.63 3.30
N PRO A 126 9.17 8.95 2.35
CA PRO A 126 10.40 9.44 1.74
C PRO A 126 10.18 10.56 0.72
N CYS A 127 8.93 10.97 0.50
CA CYS A 127 8.51 11.96 -0.48
C CYS A 127 7.22 12.65 0.01
N ASP A 128 6.83 13.72 -0.68
CA ASP A 128 5.52 14.32 -0.45
C ASP A 128 4.41 13.32 -0.78
N VAL A 129 3.29 13.40 -0.07
CA VAL A 129 2.13 12.51 -0.27
C VAL A 129 1.64 12.49 -1.72
N THR A 130 1.72 13.63 -2.42
CA THR A 130 1.32 13.76 -3.83
C THR A 130 2.22 12.98 -4.79
N GLN A 131 3.42 12.59 -4.35
CA GLN A 131 4.43 11.87 -5.13
C GLN A 131 4.41 10.35 -4.88
N VAL A 132 3.67 9.88 -3.86
CA VAL A 132 3.60 8.45 -3.50
C VAL A 132 3.17 7.59 -4.69
N TYR A 133 2.26 8.10 -5.52
CA TYR A 133 1.80 7.39 -6.72
C TYR A 133 2.96 6.99 -7.64
N ASP A 134 3.81 7.96 -7.98
CA ASP A 134 4.93 7.75 -8.89
C ASP A 134 6.02 6.86 -8.28
N TYR A 135 6.26 6.99 -6.96
CA TYR A 135 7.21 6.12 -6.25
C TYR A 135 6.78 4.65 -6.30
N VAL A 136 5.52 4.36 -5.94
CA VAL A 136 5.01 2.99 -5.95
C VAL A 136 4.94 2.45 -7.39
N ARG A 137 4.61 3.31 -8.37
CA ARG A 137 4.64 2.94 -9.79
C ARG A 137 6.05 2.57 -10.26
N ALA A 138 7.09 3.28 -9.83
CA ALA A 138 8.47 2.92 -10.13
C ALA A 138 8.85 1.56 -9.51
N LYS A 139 8.48 1.32 -8.24
CA LYS A 139 8.71 0.05 -7.55
C LYS A 139 7.98 -1.13 -8.21
N LYS A 140 6.80 -0.88 -8.77
CA LYS A 140 6.05 -1.89 -9.55
C LYS A 140 6.87 -2.46 -10.69
N VAL A 141 7.61 -1.63 -11.43
CA VAL A 141 8.46 -2.08 -12.55
C VAL A 141 9.53 -3.06 -12.06
N THR A 142 10.17 -2.75 -10.93
CA THR A 142 11.13 -3.65 -10.28
C THR A 142 10.49 -4.99 -9.89
N MET A 143 9.31 -4.94 -9.26
CA MET A 143 8.58 -6.14 -8.84
C MET A 143 8.14 -7.01 -10.03
N GLU A 144 7.66 -6.40 -11.12
CA GLU A 144 7.32 -7.12 -12.36
C GLU A 144 8.56 -7.79 -12.97
N GLY A 145 9.71 -7.13 -12.94
CA GLY A 145 10.99 -7.72 -13.34
C GLY A 145 11.38 -8.94 -12.49
N CYS A 146 11.28 -8.83 -11.16
CA CYS A 146 11.53 -9.95 -10.24
C CYS A 146 10.58 -11.12 -10.50
N ARG A 147 9.28 -10.85 -10.69
CA ARG A 147 8.25 -11.87 -10.98
C ARG A 147 8.48 -12.57 -12.31
N ALA A 148 8.98 -11.87 -13.32
CA ALA A 148 9.32 -12.49 -14.60
C ALA A 148 10.48 -13.48 -14.49
N GLN A 149 11.44 -13.23 -13.59
CA GLN A 149 12.58 -14.11 -13.34
C GLN A 149 12.25 -15.25 -12.40
N VAL A 150 11.46 -14.99 -11.34
CA VAL A 150 11.11 -15.97 -10.32
C VAL A 150 9.60 -15.92 -10.02
N PRO A 151 8.76 -16.59 -10.85
CA PRO A 151 7.29 -16.44 -10.83
C PRO A 151 6.57 -16.91 -9.56
N HIS A 152 7.25 -17.60 -8.66
CA HIS A 152 6.68 -18.10 -7.40
C HIS A 152 7.04 -17.22 -6.19
N ILE A 153 7.97 -16.27 -6.35
CA ILE A 153 8.32 -15.32 -5.29
C ILE A 153 7.39 -14.10 -5.39
N ILE A 154 6.93 -13.64 -4.23
CA ILE A 154 6.24 -12.35 -4.09
C ILE A 154 7.28 -11.35 -3.62
N PRO A 155 7.72 -10.40 -4.46
CA PRO A 155 8.69 -9.41 -4.05
C PRO A 155 8.06 -8.47 -3.00
N VAL A 156 8.81 -8.23 -1.93
CA VAL A 156 8.54 -7.17 -0.95
C VAL A 156 9.66 -6.15 -1.08
N VAL A 157 9.32 -4.92 -1.44
CA VAL A 157 10.30 -3.84 -1.68
C VAL A 157 10.02 -2.66 -0.76
N SER A 158 11.05 -2.06 -0.17
CA SER A 158 10.87 -0.88 0.69
C SER A 158 10.51 0.36 -0.12
N LEU A 159 9.58 1.16 0.41
CA LEU A 159 9.23 2.47 -0.13
C LEU A 159 10.42 3.43 0.00
N VAL A 160 11.11 3.40 1.14
CA VAL A 160 12.37 4.10 1.37
C VAL A 160 13.48 3.35 0.62
N THR A 161 14.26 4.04 -0.21
CA THR A 161 15.48 3.48 -0.80
C THR A 161 16.61 3.47 0.22
N ASP A 162 17.52 2.49 0.12
CA ASP A 162 18.69 2.40 0.99
C ASP A 162 19.55 3.68 0.95
N GLU A 163 19.56 4.41 -0.16
CA GLU A 163 20.23 5.72 -0.28
C GLU A 163 19.63 6.80 0.63
N LEU A 164 18.30 6.86 0.73
CA LEU A 164 17.61 7.80 1.62
C LEU A 164 17.83 7.42 3.09
N GLN A 165 17.85 6.12 3.41
CA GLN A 165 18.21 5.67 4.75
C GLN A 165 19.66 6.04 5.12
N ARG A 166 20.61 5.91 4.17
CA ARG A 166 22.01 6.32 4.39
C ARG A 166 22.13 7.83 4.59
N GLN A 167 21.44 8.64 3.79
CA GLN A 167 21.44 10.11 3.96
C GLN A 167 20.88 10.55 5.32
N MET A 168 19.74 9.98 5.74
CA MET A 168 19.16 10.28 7.06
C MET A 168 20.08 9.85 8.21
N GLN A 169 20.82 8.74 8.05
CA GLN A 169 21.80 8.32 9.05
C GLN A 169 23.01 9.27 9.12
N THR A 170 23.51 9.79 8.00
CA THR A 170 24.60 10.79 8.00
C THR A 170 24.19 12.11 8.63
N ASP A 171 22.93 12.55 8.43
CA ASP A 171 22.46 13.83 8.98
C ASP A 171 22.26 13.78 10.49
N ILE A 172 21.87 12.62 11.06
CA ILE A 172 21.74 12.43 12.52
C ILE A 172 23.11 12.45 13.22
N HIS A 173 24.19 12.02 12.56
CA HIS A 173 25.54 12.02 13.13
C HIS A 173 26.29 13.35 12.94
N SER A 174 25.69 14.31 12.24
CA SER A 174 26.27 15.63 11.95
C SER A 174 25.71 16.75 12.83
N GLN A 175 24.84 16.42 13.80
CA GLN A 175 24.30 17.32 14.83
C GLN A 175 24.86 16.95 16.21
#